data_AF-Q74NQ9-F1
#
_entry.id   AF-Q74NQ9-F1
#
_cell.length_a   1.000
_cell.length_b   1.000
_cell.length_c   1.000
_cell.angle_alpha   90.00
_cell.angle_beta   90.00
_cell.angle_gamma   90.00
#
_symmetry.space_group_name_H-M   'P 1'
#
loop_
_entity.id
_entity.type
_entity.pdbx_description
1 polymer ?
#
loop_
_entity_poly.entity_id
_entity_poly.type
_entity_poly.pdbx_seq_one_letter_code
_entity_poly.pdbx_strand_id
1 'polypeptide(L)'
;MSTYTLTILTLCCISVIVTTYISKSKGTLMEYMVFIMSFSMCIGLSIGFYLGIIFKGELLYSTLLAILISSIIGLLVGLRFHLYSALEGMFSGLMAGMMGAMITEMLNAQQAHSILLISLLLTIAITTSCIIQFLSETFSSYIHRRFLLLLSISVVVVLTVFITFPELTPPSSSKHEQHMHEH
;
A
#
# COMPACT_ATOMS: atom_id res chain seq x y z
N MET A 1 -3.60 -13.37 -6.71
CA MET A 1 -3.47 -11.92 -6.40
C MET A 1 -3.11 -11.69 -4.95
N SER A 2 -3.93 -12.16 -4.00
CA SER A 2 -3.74 -11.96 -2.56
C SER A 2 -2.32 -12.30 -2.05
N THR A 3 -1.75 -13.42 -2.49
CA THR A 3 -0.37 -13.82 -2.14
C THR A 3 0.70 -12.85 -2.66
N TYR A 4 0.60 -12.41 -3.91
CA TYR A 4 1.54 -11.45 -4.49
C TYR A 4 1.48 -10.10 -3.77
N THR A 5 0.28 -9.61 -3.46
CA THR A 5 0.10 -8.37 -2.71
C THR A 5 0.73 -8.45 -1.32
N LEU A 6 0.56 -9.57 -0.61
CA LEU A 6 1.23 -9.80 0.67
C LEU A 6 2.74 -9.83 0.51
N THR A 7 3.28 -10.55 -0.47
CA THR A 7 4.74 -10.62 -0.68
C THR A 7 5.33 -9.24 -0.93
N ILE A 8 4.70 -8.42 -1.79
CA ILE A 8 5.16 -7.06 -2.09
C ILE A 8 5.06 -6.16 -0.85
N LEU A 9 3.96 -6.25 -0.09
CA LEU A 9 3.77 -5.48 1.13
C LEU A 9 4.82 -5.84 2.20
N THR A 10 5.06 -7.14 2.42
CA THR A 10 6.10 -7.59 3.35
C THR A 10 7.50 -7.18 2.91
N LEU A 11 7.80 -7.28 1.61
CA LEU A 11 9.08 -6.85 1.07
C LEU A 11 9.28 -5.33 1.23
N CYS A 12 8.22 -4.54 1.05
CA CYS A 12 8.22 -3.10 1.24
C CYS A 12 8.47 -2.73 2.72
N CYS A 13 7.76 -3.38 3.65
CA CYS A 13 8.00 -3.22 5.08
C CYS A 13 9.45 -3.56 5.46
N ILE A 14 9.96 -4.71 5.00
CA ILE A 14 11.34 -5.15 5.28
C ILE A 14 12.35 -4.16 4.69
N SER A 15 12.14 -3.70 3.45
CA SER A 15 13.04 -2.75 2.79
C SER A 15 13.15 -1.43 3.55
N VAL A 16 12.03 -0.93 4.08
CA VAL A 16 12.03 0.28 4.91
C VAL A 16 12.69 0.03 6.25
N ILE A 17 12.34 -1.06 6.95
CA ILE A 17 12.98 -1.40 8.24
C ILE A 17 14.50 -1.51 8.06
N VAL A 18 14.97 -2.21 7.03
CA VAL A 18 16.40 -2.37 6.73
C VAL A 18 17.05 -1.03 6.41
N THR A 19 16.41 -0.17 5.59
CA THR A 19 16.95 1.16 5.27
C THR A 19 17.05 2.04 6.50
N THR A 20 16.00 2.06 7.33
CA THR A 20 15.96 2.77 8.61
C THR A 20 17.02 2.25 9.58
N TYR A 21 17.31 0.94 9.58
CA TYR A 21 18.28 0.35 10.49
C TYR A 21 19.74 0.55 10.05
N ILE A 22 20.00 0.46 8.74
CA ILE A 22 21.34 0.63 8.16
C ILE A 22 21.76 2.09 8.23
N SER A 23 20.82 3.00 8.03
CA SER A 23 21.21 4.37 7.81
C SER A 23 21.26 5.17 9.11
N LYS A 24 22.49 5.54 9.50
CA LYS A 24 22.80 6.45 10.60
C LYS A 24 22.52 7.90 10.20
N SER A 25 21.27 8.22 9.86
CA SER A 25 20.92 9.59 9.48
C SER A 25 21.09 10.55 10.64
N LYS A 26 21.59 11.74 10.29
CA LYS A 26 21.67 12.93 11.13
C LYS A 26 20.54 13.91 10.79
N GLY A 27 19.37 13.38 10.46
CA GLY A 27 18.17 14.14 10.15
C GLY A 27 17.62 14.86 11.37
N THR A 28 16.79 15.87 11.12
CA THR A 28 16.09 16.61 12.15
C THR A 28 14.89 15.83 12.68
N LEU A 29 14.47 16.12 13.92
CA LEU A 29 13.34 15.44 14.56
C LEU A 29 12.04 15.52 13.75
N MET A 30 11.84 16.65 13.04
CA MET A 30 10.68 16.90 12.19
C MET A 30 10.67 16.07 10.90
N GLU A 31 11.84 15.81 10.30
CA GLU A 31 11.95 14.94 9.12
C GLU A 31 11.56 13.50 9.46
N TYR A 32 11.97 13.01 10.63
CA TYR A 32 11.60 11.67 11.09
C TYR A 32 10.12 11.53 11.38
N MET A 33 9.49 12.55 11.97
CA MET A 33 8.05 12.59 12.19
C MET A 33 7.26 12.47 10.88
N VAL A 34 7.55 13.34 9.91
CA VAL A 34 6.89 13.33 8.60
C VAL A 34 7.12 12.02 7.85
N PHE A 35 8.34 11.46 7.96
CA PHE A 35 8.67 10.18 7.36
C PHE A 35 7.82 9.04 7.94
N ILE A 36 7.81 8.90 9.26
CA ILE A 36 7.08 7.83 9.94
C ILE A 36 5.58 7.97 9.70
N MET A 37 5.04 9.19 9.73
CA MET A 37 3.63 9.45 9.44
C MET A 37 3.27 8.97 8.03
N SER A 38 4.04 9.37 7.01
CA SER A 38 3.79 9.04 5.60
C SER A 38 3.88 7.53 5.35
N PHE A 39 4.92 6.89 5.90
CA PHE A 39 5.14 5.46 5.76
C PHE A 39 4.03 4.64 6.43
N SER A 40 3.71 4.99 7.69
CA SER A 40 2.67 4.30 8.46
C SER A 40 1.28 4.46 7.82
N MET A 41 0.98 5.64 7.27
CA MET A 41 -0.28 5.88 6.57
C MET A 41 -0.43 5.00 5.32
N CYS A 42 0.62 4.92 4.50
CA CYS A 42 0.60 4.11 3.28
C CYS A 42 0.43 2.61 3.57
N ILE A 43 1.21 2.09 4.52
CA ILE A 43 1.08 0.71 4.95
C ILE A 43 -0.28 0.45 5.58
N GLY A 44 -0.76 1.35 6.42
CA GLY A 44 -2.07 1.23 7.06
C GLY A 44 -3.20 1.15 6.03
N LEU A 45 -3.17 2.00 5.00
CA LEU A 45 -4.13 1.95 3.90
C LEU A 45 -4.04 0.62 3.13
N SER A 46 -2.84 0.17 2.75
CA SER A 46 -2.67 -1.09 2.01
C SER A 46 -3.12 -2.30 2.82
N ILE A 47 -2.84 -2.34 4.12
CA ILE A 47 -3.30 -3.41 5.02
C ILE A 47 -4.82 -3.35 5.20
N GLY A 48 -5.37 -2.15 5.40
CA GLY A 48 -6.82 -1.93 5.54
C GLY A 48 -7.58 -2.36 4.28
N PHE A 49 -7.07 -2.02 3.10
CA PHE A 49 -7.65 -2.48 1.83
C PHE A 49 -7.56 -3.99 1.67
N TYR A 50 -6.42 -4.59 2.02
CA TYR A 50 -6.22 -6.04 1.93
C TYR A 50 -7.18 -6.82 2.84
N LEU A 51 -7.29 -6.42 4.10
CA LEU A 51 -8.19 -7.06 5.06
C LEU A 51 -9.66 -6.79 4.76
N GLY A 52 -9.98 -5.59 4.26
CA GLY A 52 -11.33 -5.24 3.81
C GLY A 52 -11.83 -6.13 2.66
N ILE A 53 -10.93 -6.57 1.76
CA ILE A 53 -11.29 -7.47 0.66
C ILE A 53 -11.55 -8.89 1.15
N ILE A 54 -10.76 -9.38 2.12
CA ILE A 54 -10.84 -10.76 2.63
C ILE A 54 -12.04 -10.97 3.54
N PHE A 55 -12.35 -10.00 4.39
CA PHE A 55 -13.40 -10.10 5.41
C PHE A 55 -14.66 -9.33 5.02
N LYS A 56 -15.04 -9.33 3.73
CA LYS A 56 -16.28 -8.68 3.27
C LYS A 56 -17.48 -9.22 4.05
N GLY A 57 -18.23 -8.33 4.70
CA GLY A 57 -19.41 -8.64 5.50
C GLY A 57 -19.24 -8.48 7.02
N GLU A 58 -18.01 -8.45 7.55
CA GLU A 58 -17.72 -8.28 8.99
C GLU A 58 -16.82 -7.05 9.21
N LEU A 59 -17.36 -5.86 8.95
CA LEU A 59 -16.63 -4.58 8.94
C LEU A 59 -15.88 -4.32 10.26
N LEU A 60 -16.49 -4.66 11.40
CA LEU A 60 -15.87 -4.50 12.72
C LEU A 60 -14.60 -5.36 12.85
N TYR A 61 -14.66 -6.63 12.42
CA TYR A 61 -13.54 -7.54 12.54
C TYR A 61 -12.38 -7.12 11.64
N SER A 62 -12.69 -6.75 10.39
CA SER A 62 -11.68 -6.27 9.43
C SER A 62 -10.99 -4.98 9.90
N THR A 63 -11.77 -4.05 10.44
CA THR A 63 -11.27 -2.76 10.94
C THR A 63 -10.40 -2.94 12.18
N LEU A 64 -10.83 -3.76 13.14
CA LEU A 64 -10.06 -4.03 14.36
C LEU A 64 -8.70 -4.64 14.02
N LEU A 65 -8.70 -5.63 13.13
CA LEU A 65 -7.47 -6.31 12.71
C LEU A 65 -6.55 -5.37 11.90
N ALA A 66 -7.12 -4.54 11.01
CA ALA A 66 -6.37 -3.56 10.24
C ALA A 66 -5.69 -2.54 11.14
N ILE A 67 -6.42 -1.96 12.09
CA ILE A 67 -5.89 -1.02 13.07
C ILE A 67 -4.77 -1.65 13.89
N LEU A 68 -4.97 -2.87 14.39
CA LEU A 68 -4.03 -3.53 15.28
C LEU A 68 -2.71 -3.80 14.56
N ILE A 69 -2.77 -4.32 13.33
CA ILE A 69 -1.57 -4.62 12.53
C ILE A 69 -0.87 -3.33 12.08
N SER A 70 -1.60 -2.34 11.54
CA SER A 70 -1.00 -1.10 11.05
C SER A 70 -0.38 -0.26 12.18
N SER A 71 -1.05 -0.21 13.33
CA SER A 71 -0.58 0.49 14.53
C SER A 71 0.71 -0.12 15.07
N ILE A 72 0.80 -1.45 15.17
CA ILE A 72 2.01 -2.15 15.62
C ILE A 72 3.17 -1.88 14.66
N ILE A 73 2.95 -1.95 13.34
CA ILE A 73 4.00 -1.68 12.35
C ILE A 73 4.49 -0.22 12.46
N GLY A 74 3.57 0.74 12.52
CA GLY A 74 3.89 2.16 12.68
C GLY A 74 4.67 2.44 13.97
N LEU A 75 4.29 1.79 15.07
CA LEU A 75 4.97 1.90 16.36
C LEU A 75 6.37 1.30 16.33
N LEU A 76 6.56 0.08 15.78
CA LEU A 76 7.88 -0.55 15.70
C LEU A 76 8.86 0.28 14.87
N VAL A 77 8.41 0.85 13.74
CA VAL A 77 9.29 1.63 12.86
C VAL A 77 9.61 2.98 13.50
N GLY A 78 8.63 3.64 14.13
CA GLY A 78 8.85 4.94 14.78
C GLY A 78 9.65 4.87 16.08
N LEU A 79 9.57 3.75 16.82
CA LEU A 79 10.31 3.53 18.07
C LEU A 79 11.84 3.60 17.86
N ARG A 80 12.31 3.31 16.65
CA ARG A 80 13.74 3.36 16.34
C ARG A 80 14.32 4.78 16.41
N PHE A 81 13.50 5.80 16.13
CA PHE A 81 13.92 7.20 16.11
C PHE A 81 13.67 7.87 17.46
N HIS A 82 12.40 8.04 17.85
CA HIS A 82 12.01 8.70 19.09
C HIS A 82 10.59 8.30 19.50
N LEU A 83 10.28 8.37 20.80
CA LEU A 83 8.94 8.05 21.33
C LEU A 83 7.82 8.88 20.67
N TYR A 84 8.07 10.17 20.41
CA TYR A 84 7.09 11.03 19.73
C TYR A 84 6.80 10.58 18.29
N SER A 85 7.83 10.21 17.52
CA SER A 85 7.65 9.67 16.16
C SER A 85 6.95 8.32 16.18
N ALA A 86 7.19 7.48 17.19
CA ALA A 86 6.48 6.22 17.38
C ALA A 86 4.98 6.42 17.60
N LEU A 87 4.60 7.37 18.46
CA LEU A 87 3.20 7.71 18.71
C LEU A 87 2.52 8.27 17.46
N GLU A 88 3.21 9.13 16.71
CA GLU A 88 2.70 9.69 15.46
C GLU A 88 2.49 8.60 14.39
N GLY A 89 3.44 7.67 14.27
CA GLY A 89 3.30 6.50 13.41
C GLY A 89 2.13 5.60 13.81
N MET A 90 1.97 5.36 15.11
CA MET A 90 0.88 4.56 15.67
C MET A 90 -0.50 5.17 15.34
N PHE A 91 -0.70 6.45 15.63
CA PHE A 91 -1.96 7.15 15.36
C PHE A 91 -2.26 7.28 13.86
N SER A 92 -1.24 7.61 13.06
CA SER A 92 -1.37 7.68 11.60
C SER A 92 -1.76 6.32 11.01
N GLY A 93 -1.12 5.25 11.47
CA GLY A 93 -1.41 3.88 11.03
C GLY A 93 -2.81 3.42 11.43
N LEU A 94 -3.26 3.77 12.63
CA LEU A 94 -4.62 3.49 13.11
C LEU A 94 -5.67 4.20 12.22
N MET A 95 -5.48 5.50 11.97
CA MET A 95 -6.37 6.29 11.12
C MET A 95 -6.43 5.73 9.69
N ALA A 96 -5.27 5.40 9.13
CA ALA A 96 -5.15 4.85 7.80
C ALA A 96 -5.80 3.45 7.65
N GLY A 97 -5.56 2.57 8.63
CA GLY A 97 -6.15 1.22 8.65
C GLY A 97 -7.67 1.25 8.73
N MET A 98 -8.21 2.14 9.57
CA MET A 98 -9.65 2.37 9.69
C MET A 98 -10.26 2.85 8.38
N MET A 99 -9.67 3.89 7.78
CA MET A 99 -10.14 4.45 6.51
C MET A 99 -10.05 3.42 5.38
N GLY A 100 -8.98 2.62 5.33
CA GLY A 100 -8.80 1.60 4.31
C GLY A 100 -9.85 0.49 4.38
N ALA A 101 -10.11 -0.05 5.57
CA ALA A 101 -11.12 -1.09 5.76
C ALA A 101 -12.52 -0.59 5.39
N MET A 102 -12.88 0.63 5.84
CA MET A 102 -14.19 1.23 5.56
C MET A 102 -14.43 1.48 4.07
N ILE A 103 -13.45 2.07 3.36
CA ILE A 103 -13.58 2.33 1.92
C ILE A 103 -13.79 1.02 1.15
N THR A 104 -13.10 -0.05 1.54
CA THR A 104 -13.18 -1.33 0.82
C THR A 104 -14.54 -2.00 0.92
N GLU A 105 -15.17 -1.91 2.09
CA GLU A 105 -16.51 -2.43 2.32
C GLU A 105 -17.55 -1.72 1.46
N MET A 106 -17.41 -0.40 1.30
CA MET A 106 -18.33 0.41 0.48
C MET A 106 -18.16 0.20 -1.02
N LEU A 107 -17.06 -0.40 -1.49
CA LEU A 107 -16.78 -0.59 -2.91
C LEU A 107 -17.06 -2.02 -3.41
N ASN A 108 -17.47 -2.10 -4.68
CA ASN A 108 -17.64 -3.38 -5.35
C ASN A 108 -16.29 -4.11 -5.47
N ALA A 109 -16.29 -5.46 -5.47
CA ALA A 109 -15.07 -6.27 -5.41
C ALA A 109 -14.05 -5.89 -6.50
N GLN A 110 -14.52 -5.59 -7.71
CA GLN A 110 -13.66 -5.17 -8.82
C GLN A 110 -13.00 -3.80 -8.59
N GLN A 111 -13.71 -2.84 -7.99
CA GLN A 111 -13.14 -1.51 -7.72
C GLN A 111 -12.20 -1.52 -6.52
N ALA A 112 -12.46 -2.37 -5.52
CA ALA A 112 -11.58 -2.58 -4.38
C ALA A 112 -10.19 -3.05 -4.81
N HIS A 113 -10.10 -3.94 -5.81
CA HIS A 113 -8.82 -4.37 -6.37
C HIS A 113 -8.03 -3.22 -7.01
N SER A 114 -8.70 -2.32 -7.74
CA SER A 114 -8.06 -1.15 -8.35
C SER A 114 -7.52 -0.17 -7.30
N ILE A 115 -8.28 0.08 -6.23
CA ILE A 115 -7.83 0.95 -5.12
C ILE A 115 -6.66 0.33 -4.37
N LEU A 116 -6.68 -0.99 -4.13
CA LEU A 116 -5.54 -1.69 -3.53
C LEU A 116 -4.27 -1.44 -4.36
N LEU A 117 -4.32 -1.63 -5.69
CA LEU A 117 -3.18 -1.38 -6.57
C LEU A 117 -2.69 0.06 -6.51
N ILE A 118 -3.60 1.04 -6.48
CA ILE A 118 -3.24 2.46 -6.33
C ILE A 118 -2.50 2.69 -5.00
N SER A 119 -2.98 2.09 -3.91
CA SER A 119 -2.38 2.22 -2.58
C SER A 119 -1.01 1.59 -2.52
N LEU A 120 -0.82 0.46 -3.20
CA LEU A 120 0.44 -0.26 -3.28
C LEU A 120 1.47 0.57 -4.04
N LEU A 121 1.05 1.16 -5.16
CA LEU A 121 1.89 2.05 -5.97
C LEU A 121 2.30 3.29 -5.17
N LEU A 122 1.37 3.88 -4.42
CA LEU A 122 1.64 5.02 -3.54
C LEU A 122 2.62 4.64 -2.42
N THR A 123 2.44 3.47 -1.81
CA THR A 123 3.33 2.93 -0.77
C THR A 123 4.75 2.72 -1.29
N ILE A 124 4.89 2.17 -2.50
CA ILE A 124 6.20 1.96 -3.13
C ILE A 124 6.83 3.31 -3.50
N ALA A 125 6.06 4.25 -4.05
CA ALA A 125 6.54 5.58 -4.39
C ALA A 125 7.06 6.34 -3.16
N ILE A 126 6.33 6.30 -2.05
CA ILE A 126 6.71 6.96 -0.79
C ILE A 126 7.91 6.27 -0.13
N THR A 127 7.91 4.94 -0.09
CA THR A 127 9.04 4.14 0.39
C THR A 127 10.32 4.47 -0.37
N THR A 128 10.24 4.49 -1.70
CA THR A 128 11.41 4.76 -2.53
C THR A 128 11.85 6.22 -2.40
N SER A 129 10.91 7.16 -2.34
CA SER A 129 11.19 8.58 -2.06
C SER A 129 11.89 8.79 -0.73
N CYS A 130 11.50 8.07 0.32
CA CYS A 130 12.21 8.12 1.59
C CYS A 130 13.62 7.54 1.46
N ILE A 131 13.78 6.35 0.87
CA ILE A 131 15.09 5.71 0.72
C ILE A 131 16.05 6.68 0.02
N ILE A 132 15.57 7.44 -0.95
CA ILE A 132 16.36 8.45 -1.65
C ILE A 132 16.74 9.61 -0.77
N GLN A 133 15.79 10.24 -0.07
CA GLN A 133 16.12 11.37 0.83
C GLN A 133 17.18 10.97 1.86
N PHE A 134 17.10 9.73 2.33
CA PHE A 134 18.00 9.20 3.33
C PHE A 134 19.37 8.79 2.75
N LEU A 135 19.44 8.42 1.47
CA LEU A 135 20.65 7.94 0.78
C LEU A 135 21.28 9.00 -0.14
N SER A 136 20.56 10.06 -0.49
CA SER A 136 21.03 11.19 -1.31
C SER A 136 22.12 11.98 -0.62
N GLU A 137 22.07 12.05 0.71
CA GLU A 137 23.16 12.54 1.58
C GLU A 137 24.48 11.79 1.30
N THR A 138 24.43 10.56 0.77
CA THR A 138 25.61 9.72 0.52
C THR A 138 25.99 9.60 -0.97
N PHE A 139 25.03 9.47 -1.91
CA PHE A 139 25.33 9.23 -3.35
C PHE A 139 24.37 9.92 -4.34
N SER A 140 24.44 11.25 -4.46
CA SER A 140 23.49 12.11 -5.19
C SER A 140 23.09 11.69 -6.63
N SER A 141 24.05 11.42 -7.54
CA SER A 141 23.70 11.32 -8.97
C SER A 141 23.24 9.93 -9.45
N TYR A 142 23.66 8.84 -8.79
CA TYR A 142 23.30 7.46 -9.18
C TYR A 142 21.91 7.06 -8.69
N ILE A 143 21.49 7.64 -7.56
CA ILE A 143 20.25 7.31 -6.86
C ILE A 143 19.03 7.84 -7.60
N HIS A 144 19.09 9.05 -8.16
CA HIS A 144 17.95 9.64 -8.87
C HIS A 144 17.55 8.87 -10.14
N ARG A 145 18.54 8.36 -10.91
CA ARG A 145 18.25 7.54 -12.09
C ARG A 145 17.70 6.16 -11.71
N ARG A 146 18.22 5.55 -10.64
CA ARG A 146 17.72 4.28 -10.09
C ARG A 146 16.30 4.42 -9.54
N PHE A 147 15.96 5.57 -8.94
CA PHE A 147 14.60 5.88 -8.48
C PHE A 147 13.59 5.87 -9.60
N LEU A 148 13.86 6.65 -10.67
CA LEU A 148 12.95 6.78 -11.79
C LEU A 148 12.77 5.42 -12.47
N LEU A 149 13.84 4.62 -12.55
CA LEU A 149 13.77 3.23 -12.99
C LEU A 149 12.94 2.34 -12.06
N LEU A 150 13.14 2.37 -10.74
CA LEU A 150 12.39 1.56 -9.77
C LEU A 150 10.90 1.92 -9.75
N LEU A 151 10.59 3.22 -9.78
CA LEU A 151 9.21 3.71 -9.89
C LEU A 151 8.58 3.25 -11.20
N SER A 152 9.29 3.40 -12.32
CA SER A 152 8.83 2.95 -13.64
C SER A 152 8.61 1.43 -13.67
N ILE A 153 9.54 0.64 -13.13
CA ILE A 153 9.41 -0.83 -13.01
C ILE A 153 8.20 -1.18 -12.15
N SER A 154 8.00 -0.50 -11.01
CA SER A 154 6.87 -0.78 -10.13
C SER A 154 5.53 -0.44 -10.78
N VAL A 155 5.45 0.66 -11.54
CA VAL A 155 4.28 1.02 -12.35
C VAL A 155 4.02 -0.03 -13.42
N VAL A 156 5.06 -0.47 -14.12
CA VAL A 156 4.95 -1.50 -15.17
C VAL A 156 4.49 -2.83 -14.61
N VAL A 157 5.00 -3.26 -13.45
CA VAL A 157 4.58 -4.50 -12.76
C VAL A 157 3.10 -4.42 -12.34
N VAL A 158 2.67 -3.30 -11.77
CA VAL A 158 1.26 -3.08 -11.40
C VAL A 158 0.36 -3.09 -12.64
N LEU A 159 0.79 -2.46 -13.73
CA LEU A 159 0.04 -2.43 -15.00
C LEU A 159 -0.02 -3.81 -15.66
N THR A 160 1.07 -4.57 -15.66
CA THR A 160 1.06 -5.96 -16.18
C THR A 160 0.15 -6.85 -15.36
N VAL A 161 0.14 -6.72 -14.04
CA VAL A 161 -0.84 -7.41 -13.18
C VAL A 161 -2.25 -7.00 -13.59
N PHE A 162 -2.56 -5.71 -13.74
CA PHE A 162 -3.89 -5.26 -14.15
C PHE A 162 -4.33 -5.80 -15.52
N ILE A 163 -3.43 -5.82 -16.51
CA ILE A 163 -3.69 -6.30 -17.88
C ILE A 163 -3.71 -7.83 -17.99
N THR A 164 -3.11 -8.57 -17.06
CA THR A 164 -3.15 -10.04 -17.05
C THR A 164 -4.46 -10.58 -16.45
N PHE A 165 -5.20 -9.76 -15.71
CA PHE A 165 -6.45 -10.16 -15.04
C PHE A 165 -7.81 -9.72 -15.64
N PRO A 166 -7.94 -9.19 -16.88
CA PRO A 166 -9.26 -9.06 -17.53
C PRO A 166 -9.81 -10.40 -18.09
N GLU A 167 -9.01 -11.48 -18.12
CA GLU A 167 -9.33 -12.74 -18.81
C GLU A 167 -10.20 -13.74 -18.01
N LEU A 168 -10.97 -13.30 -17.00
CA LEU A 168 -12.05 -14.11 -16.41
C LEU A 168 -13.38 -13.37 -16.45
N THR A 169 -13.69 -12.78 -17.60
CA THR A 169 -15.08 -12.54 -17.97
C THR A 169 -15.60 -13.85 -18.58
N PRO A 170 -16.40 -14.68 -17.89
CA PRO A 170 -17.08 -15.77 -18.58
C PRO A 170 -17.96 -15.16 -19.67
N PRO A 171 -18.00 -15.72 -20.89
CA PRO A 171 -18.94 -15.25 -21.90
C PRO A 171 -20.34 -15.53 -21.38
N SER A 172 -21.11 -14.49 -21.07
CA SER A 172 -22.55 -14.62 -20.98
C SER A 172 -23.07 -14.90 -22.38
N SER A 173 -23.09 -16.18 -22.72
CA SER A 173 -24.00 -16.74 -23.70
C SER A 173 -25.41 -16.44 -23.23
N SER A 174 -25.99 -15.37 -23.77
CA SER A 174 -27.43 -15.28 -24.01
C SER A 174 -27.64 -14.93 -25.48
N LYS A 175 -27.32 -15.88 -26.36
CA LYS A 175 -27.95 -15.98 -27.67
C LYS A 175 -29.28 -16.73 -27.48
N HIS A 176 -30.35 -15.98 -27.28
CA HIS A 176 -31.70 -16.38 -27.67
C HIS A 176 -32.36 -15.08 -28.15
N GLU A 177 -32.24 -14.82 -29.46
CA GLU A 177 -33.41 -14.91 -30.34
C GLU A 177 -34.57 -14.06 -29.84
N GLN A 178 -34.67 -12.84 -30.39
CA GLN A 178 -35.92 -12.30 -30.93
C GLN A 178 -35.60 -11.00 -31.69
N HIS A 179 -34.99 -11.16 -32.86
CA HIS A 179 -35.25 -10.26 -33.97
C HIS A 179 -36.59 -10.71 -34.59
N MET A 180 -37.49 -9.76 -34.79
CA MET A 180 -38.45 -9.72 -35.92
C MET A 180 -39.33 -10.96 -36.16
N HIS A 181 -40.60 -10.85 -35.77
CA HIS A 181 -41.69 -11.24 -36.66
C HIS A 181 -42.69 -10.08 -36.72
N GLU A 182 -42.76 -9.45 -37.89
CA GLU A 182 -43.95 -8.75 -38.37
C GLU A 182 -45.17 -9.67 -38.26
N HIS A 183 -46.24 -9.21 -37.61
CA HIS A 183 -47.58 -9.06 -38.18
C HIS A 183 -48.51 -8.36 -37.18
#